data_AF-A0AAW1JHR7-F1
#
_entry.id   AF-A0AAW1JHR7-F1
#
_cell.length_a   1.000
_cell.length_b   1.000
_cell.length_c   1.000
_cell.angle_alpha   90.00
_cell.angle_beta   90.00
_cell.angle_gamma   90.00
#
_symmetry.space_group_name_H-M   'P 1'
#
loop_
_entity.id
_entity.type
_entity.pdbx_description
1 polymer ?
#
loop_
_entity_poly.entity_id
_entity_poly.type
_entity_poly.pdbx_seq_one_letter_code
_entity_poly.pdbx_strand_id
1 'polypeptide(L)'
;MYTHSNSTMSWYSSIVLLLLANYISSNIVKIRDRYDQNIIPTCNARVKYLRCRCQSNEKPISLHEDFTSPDVRMIEITNCKNVVFEANAIRNKTSLKSVTLKDISNLILEEFSIYKNVKHKHQTITVTIANSNIHRVPSFSFKGMSMLQLVNVTINHISPFAFNSITNMNSIRFFATKVNHIKSQAFRKITTQHLIMNGCNFNSVATKAFSNLYVKQNMFVMYSNFSNVKRNAFMIPYTKQMNITNSNFHDLKNGAFNIQTASISLRNVHFSKANAGVFANIRSPRGLGQTPKFSLNFVTFSCFNGKNLKINRNSFQPDFKNVYFHTPDKKCG
;
A
#
# COMPACT_ATOMS: atom_id res chain seq x y z
N MET A 1 11.75 77.97 2.35
CA MET A 1 12.74 76.95 2.75
C MET A 1 12.26 76.31 4.05
N TYR A 2 12.11 74.97 4.04
CA TYR A 2 12.11 73.99 5.15
C TYR A 2 11.26 74.25 6.42
N THR A 3 10.06 73.66 6.53
CA THR A 3 9.70 72.33 7.11
C THR A 3 9.77 72.24 8.65
N HIS A 4 8.60 72.24 9.30
CA HIS A 4 8.43 71.78 10.68
C HIS A 4 8.16 70.26 10.71
N SER A 5 8.89 69.58 11.58
CA SER A 5 8.96 68.13 11.75
C SER A 5 7.80 67.56 12.57
N ASN A 6 7.15 66.51 12.04
CA ASN A 6 6.25 65.62 12.73
C ASN A 6 7.01 64.69 13.70
N SER A 7 6.86 64.87 15.01
CA SER A 7 7.48 64.01 16.04
C SER A 7 6.49 63.20 16.90
N THR A 8 5.19 63.22 16.58
CA THR A 8 4.14 62.54 17.37
C THR A 8 3.73 61.15 16.83
N MET A 9 4.21 60.73 15.66
CA MET A 9 3.88 59.43 15.03
C MET A 9 4.81 58.25 15.39
N SER A 10 5.83 58.45 16.24
CA SER A 10 6.82 57.39 16.57
C SER A 10 6.39 56.47 17.73
N TRP A 11 5.63 57.00 18.70
CA TRP A 11 5.30 56.27 19.93
C TRP A 11 4.16 55.24 19.74
N TYR A 12 3.15 55.55 18.92
CA TYR A 12 2.04 54.64 18.64
C TYR A 12 2.48 53.39 17.87
N SER A 13 3.45 53.52 16.96
CA SER A 13 4.01 52.39 16.20
C SER A 13 4.70 51.37 17.13
N SER A 14 5.46 51.86 18.10
CA SER A 14 6.22 51.02 19.04
C SER A 14 5.31 50.23 19.99
N ILE A 15 4.21 50.85 20.44
CA ILE A 15 3.22 50.19 21.32
C ILE A 15 2.45 49.10 20.56
N VAL A 16 2.05 49.36 19.31
CA VAL A 16 1.36 48.36 18.48
C VAL A 16 2.28 47.17 18.17
N LEU A 17 3.56 47.42 17.89
CA LEU A 17 4.57 46.37 17.70
C LEU A 17 4.77 45.52 18.96
N LEU A 18 4.81 46.13 20.16
CA LEU A 18 4.90 45.42 21.44
C LEU A 18 3.65 44.61 21.75
N LEU A 19 2.46 45.14 21.46
CA LEU A 19 1.19 44.44 21.64
C LEU A 19 1.05 43.26 20.67
N LEU A 20 1.48 43.42 19.41
CA LEU A 20 1.54 42.33 18.43
C LEU A 20 2.57 41.28 18.83
N ALA A 21 3.76 41.68 19.30
CA ALA A 21 4.78 40.75 19.78
C ALA A 21 4.29 39.95 21.00
N ASN A 22 3.58 40.60 21.93
CA ASN A 22 2.98 39.94 23.10
C ASN A 22 1.76 39.07 22.75
N TYR A 23 0.97 39.47 21.75
CA TYR A 23 -0.13 38.65 21.23
C TYR A 23 0.38 37.42 20.49
N ILE A 24 1.46 37.57 19.72
CA ILE A 24 2.13 36.46 19.03
C ILE A 24 2.82 35.55 20.05
N SER A 25 3.55 36.08 21.03
CA SER A 25 4.21 35.27 22.06
C SER A 25 3.21 34.51 22.92
N SER A 26 2.13 35.15 23.37
CA SER A 26 1.07 34.49 24.16
C SER A 26 0.32 33.42 23.37
N ASN A 27 0.08 33.62 22.06
CA ASN A 27 -0.50 32.58 21.21
C ASN A 27 0.48 31.44 20.92
N ILE A 28 1.78 31.73 20.70
CA ILE A 28 2.82 30.70 20.54
C ILE A 28 2.95 29.86 21.81
N VAL A 29 2.94 30.49 22.99
CA VAL A 29 2.96 29.79 24.29
C VAL A 29 1.70 28.95 24.47
N LYS A 30 0.50 29.49 24.20
CA LYS A 30 -0.76 28.72 24.26
C LYS A 30 -0.83 27.56 23.25
N ILE A 31 -0.18 27.66 22.10
CA ILE A 31 -0.07 26.55 21.12
C ILE A 31 0.94 25.52 21.63
N ARG A 32 2.06 25.95 22.21
CA ARG A 32 3.09 25.09 22.79
C ARG A 32 2.52 24.27 23.96
N ASP A 33 1.76 24.91 24.84
CA ASP A 33 1.13 24.26 25.99
C ASP A 33 -0.01 23.31 25.59
N ARG A 34 -0.75 23.59 24.51
CA ARG A 34 -1.78 22.67 23.99
C ARG A 34 -1.22 21.37 23.42
N TYR A 35 -0.01 21.39 22.85
CA TYR A 35 0.64 20.18 22.30
C TYR A 35 1.41 19.38 23.35
N ASP A 36 1.86 20.00 24.44
CA ASP A 36 2.49 19.30 25.58
C ASP A 36 1.46 18.61 26.51
N GLN A 37 0.15 18.80 26.33
CA GLN A 37 -0.89 18.32 27.25
C GLN A 37 -1.73 17.10 26.82
N ASN A 38 -1.52 16.50 25.64
CA ASN A 38 -2.07 15.17 25.35
C ASN A 38 -1.14 14.08 25.92
N ILE A 39 -1.03 14.05 27.25
CA ILE A 39 -0.19 13.13 28.02
C ILE A 39 -0.84 11.74 28.00
N ILE A 40 -0.79 11.05 26.86
CA ILE A 40 -0.64 9.60 26.92
C ILE A 40 0.81 9.40 27.37
N PRO A 41 1.09 8.88 28.59
CA PRO A 41 2.46 8.82 29.15
C PRO A 41 3.47 8.10 28.24
N THR A 42 2.92 7.34 27.29
CA THR A 42 3.59 6.36 26.46
C THR A 42 3.90 6.96 25.09
N CYS A 43 3.43 8.20 24.84
CA CYS A 43 3.64 9.00 23.65
C CYS A 43 4.42 10.29 23.96
N ASN A 44 5.53 10.49 23.24
CA ASN A 44 6.26 11.75 23.16
C ASN A 44 5.85 12.47 21.86
N ALA A 45 4.97 13.47 22.01
CA ALA A 45 4.51 14.32 20.92
C ALA A 45 5.33 15.61 20.88
N ARG A 46 5.94 15.90 19.73
CA ARG A 46 6.65 17.16 19.44
C ARG A 46 6.16 17.73 18.11
N VAL A 47 6.55 18.97 17.83
CA VAL A 47 6.19 19.67 16.58
C VAL A 47 6.53 18.85 15.33
N LYS A 48 7.69 18.16 15.31
CA LYS A 48 8.16 17.44 14.11
C LYS A 48 7.97 15.92 14.17
N TYR A 49 7.63 15.35 15.32
CA TYR A 49 7.45 13.90 15.42
C TYR A 49 6.45 13.53 16.52
N LEU A 50 5.80 12.39 16.32
CA LEU A 50 5.11 11.65 17.38
C LEU A 50 5.80 10.30 17.51
N ARG A 51 6.20 9.95 18.74
CA ARG A 51 6.66 8.59 19.06
C ARG A 51 5.89 8.03 20.23
N CYS A 52 5.21 6.90 20.02
CA CYS A 52 4.56 6.14 21.07
C CYS A 52 5.25 4.78 21.24
N ARG A 53 5.56 4.42 22.47
CA ARG A 53 6.07 3.10 22.83
C ARG A 53 5.33 2.59 24.06
N CYS A 54 4.48 1.61 23.82
CA CYS A 54 3.62 1.07 24.86
C CYS A 54 4.30 -0.06 25.67
N GLN A 55 3.88 -0.18 26.92
CA GLN A 55 4.12 -1.23 27.90
C GLN A 55 2.82 -2.05 28.14
N SER A 56 2.90 -3.05 29.01
CA SER A 56 1.76 -3.92 29.34
C SER A 56 0.60 -3.14 29.98
N ASN A 57 -0.63 -3.44 29.56
CA ASN A 57 -1.90 -2.91 30.10
C ASN A 57 -2.21 -1.44 29.83
N GLU A 58 -1.67 -0.87 28.75
CA GLU A 58 -2.00 0.50 28.37
C GLU A 58 -3.37 0.66 27.73
N LYS A 59 -3.94 1.86 27.93
CA LYS A 59 -5.16 2.29 27.26
C LYS A 59 -4.96 2.28 25.73
N PRO A 60 -6.03 2.05 24.94
CA PRO A 60 -5.96 2.17 23.49
C PRO A 60 -5.46 3.56 23.09
N ILE A 61 -4.58 3.61 22.09
CA ILE A 61 -4.18 4.88 21.47
C ILE A 61 -5.16 5.17 20.34
N SER A 62 -5.76 6.36 20.36
CA SER A 62 -6.61 6.84 19.26
C SER A 62 -5.99 8.08 18.62
N LEU A 63 -5.51 7.93 17.39
CA LEU A 63 -4.98 9.04 16.61
C LEU A 63 -6.13 9.72 15.86
N HIS A 64 -6.54 10.88 16.38
CA HIS A 64 -7.41 11.84 15.70
C HIS A 64 -6.58 12.97 15.08
N GLU A 65 -7.21 13.86 14.30
CA GLU A 65 -6.51 14.90 13.55
C GLU A 65 -5.68 15.84 14.43
N ASP A 66 -6.20 16.24 15.59
CA ASP A 66 -5.52 17.18 16.50
C ASP A 66 -4.48 16.52 17.42
N PHE A 67 -4.32 15.19 17.35
CA PHE A 67 -3.37 14.45 18.19
C PHE A 67 -1.90 14.83 17.91
N THR A 68 -1.60 15.35 16.71
CA THR A 68 -0.24 15.73 16.29
C THR A 68 -0.20 17.13 15.71
N SER A 69 0.95 17.79 15.84
CA SER A 69 1.18 19.10 15.20
C SER A 69 0.94 19.05 13.69
N PRO A 70 0.39 20.10 13.05
CA PRO A 70 0.24 20.17 11.58
C PRO A 70 1.58 19.97 10.84
N ASP A 71 2.66 20.31 11.53
CA ASP A 71 4.04 20.28 11.07
C ASP A 71 4.77 18.94 11.28
N VAL A 72 4.07 17.94 11.83
CA VAL A 72 4.62 16.62 12.10
C VAL A 72 5.20 16.01 10.82
N ARG A 73 6.41 15.45 10.92
CA ARG A 73 7.15 14.81 9.81
C ARG A 73 7.19 13.30 9.94
N MET A 74 7.10 12.78 11.17
CA MET A 74 7.19 11.36 11.49
C MET A 74 6.15 10.99 12.54
N ILE A 75 5.44 9.89 12.32
CA ILE A 75 4.62 9.23 13.33
C ILE A 75 5.17 7.82 13.49
N GLU A 76 5.51 7.44 14.72
CA GLU A 76 5.99 6.10 15.06
C GLU A 76 5.22 5.57 16.27
N ILE A 77 4.56 4.43 16.14
CA ILE A 77 3.80 3.79 17.22
C ILE A 77 4.25 2.33 17.30
N THR A 78 4.76 1.94 18.46
CA THR A 78 5.43 0.66 18.68
C THR A 78 4.93 -0.05 19.93
N ASN A 79 4.86 -1.39 19.88
CA ASN A 79 4.57 -2.27 21.03
C ASN A 79 3.19 -2.05 21.68
N CYS A 80 2.21 -1.53 20.94
CA CYS A 80 0.90 -1.15 21.47
C CYS A 80 -0.16 -2.23 21.24
N LYS A 81 -0.99 -2.53 22.24
CA LYS A 81 -2.02 -3.57 22.10
C LYS A 81 -3.13 -3.16 21.13
N ASN A 82 -3.69 -1.95 21.32
CA ASN A 82 -4.80 -1.43 20.53
C ASN A 82 -4.44 -0.03 20.04
N VAL A 83 -4.44 0.15 18.72
CA VAL A 83 -4.24 1.46 18.09
C VAL A 83 -5.36 1.69 17.10
N VAL A 84 -6.06 2.81 17.25
CA VAL A 84 -7.08 3.28 16.34
C VAL A 84 -6.51 4.46 15.58
N PHE A 85 -6.56 4.38 14.26
CA PHE A 85 -6.23 5.47 13.35
C PHE A 85 -7.58 5.99 12.83
N GLU A 86 -8.05 7.07 13.44
CA GLU A 86 -9.37 7.64 13.15
C GLU A 86 -9.40 8.29 11.77
N ALA A 87 -10.61 8.54 11.27
CA ALA A 87 -10.81 9.23 10.01
C ALA A 87 -10.07 10.57 10.00
N ASN A 88 -9.34 10.84 8.91
CA ASN A 88 -8.63 12.10 8.68
C ASN A 88 -7.47 12.41 9.65
N ALA A 89 -7.02 11.46 10.47
CA ALA A 89 -5.93 11.64 11.43
C ALA A 89 -4.69 12.36 10.88
N ILE A 90 -4.36 12.14 9.60
CA ILE A 90 -3.21 12.78 8.93
C ILE A 90 -3.57 13.69 7.74
N ARG A 91 -4.85 14.06 7.58
CA ARG A 91 -5.36 14.76 6.39
C ARG A 91 -4.62 16.04 6.05
N ASN A 92 -4.39 16.85 7.07
CA ASN A 92 -3.78 18.18 6.96
C ASN A 92 -2.30 18.22 7.40
N LYS A 93 -1.64 17.07 7.55
CA LYS A 93 -0.23 16.99 7.96
C LYS A 93 0.69 17.13 6.75
N THR A 94 0.81 18.36 6.23
CA THR A 94 1.53 18.68 4.98
C THR A 94 3.02 18.34 5.05
N SER A 95 3.63 18.43 6.23
CA SER A 95 5.03 18.08 6.43
C SER A 95 5.30 16.57 6.61
N LEU A 96 4.26 15.75 6.79
CA LEU A 96 4.39 14.32 7.09
C LEU A 96 5.10 13.56 5.97
N LYS A 97 6.11 12.78 6.35
CA LYS A 97 6.96 11.95 5.48
C LYS A 97 6.89 10.47 5.80
N SER A 98 6.69 10.11 7.07
CA SER A 98 6.72 8.71 7.50
C SER A 98 5.66 8.40 8.56
N VAL A 99 5.03 7.25 8.41
CA VAL A 99 4.18 6.62 9.42
C VAL A 99 4.68 5.19 9.61
N THR A 100 5.13 4.86 10.82
CA THR A 100 5.62 3.53 11.19
C THR A 100 4.75 2.98 12.32
N LEU A 101 4.11 1.85 12.06
CA LEU A 101 3.23 1.15 12.99
C LEU A 101 3.79 -0.26 13.19
N LYS A 102 4.29 -0.59 14.37
CA LYS A 102 5.02 -1.83 14.60
C LYS A 102 4.60 -2.52 15.88
N ASP A 103 4.52 -3.85 15.84
CA ASP A 103 4.22 -4.68 17.01
C ASP A 103 2.87 -4.27 17.63
N ILE A 104 1.83 -4.13 16.77
CA ILE A 104 0.47 -3.72 17.17
C ILE A 104 -0.50 -4.89 17.08
N SER A 105 -0.92 -5.40 18.23
CA SER A 105 -1.79 -6.59 18.28
C SER A 105 -3.13 -6.39 17.58
N ASN A 106 -3.71 -5.20 17.68
CA ASN A 106 -4.97 -4.83 17.03
C ASN A 106 -4.89 -3.39 16.50
N LEU A 107 -4.62 -3.27 15.20
CA LEU A 107 -4.61 -2.00 14.48
C LEU A 107 -5.96 -1.80 13.77
N ILE A 108 -6.71 -0.81 14.22
CA ILE A 108 -7.98 -0.41 13.64
C ILE A 108 -7.72 0.80 12.74
N LEU A 109 -8.11 0.67 11.48
CA LEU A 109 -8.09 1.76 10.52
C LEU A 109 -9.54 2.15 10.23
N GLU A 110 -9.85 3.43 10.34
CA GLU A 110 -11.09 3.99 9.82
C GLU A 110 -10.95 4.43 8.36
N GLU A 111 -12.09 4.72 7.71
CA GLU A 111 -12.07 5.30 6.37
C GLU A 111 -11.30 6.63 6.38
N PHE A 112 -10.48 6.86 5.36
CA PHE A 112 -9.64 8.06 5.26
C PHE A 112 -8.61 8.23 6.39
N SER A 113 -8.30 7.18 7.15
CA SER A 113 -7.35 7.25 8.27
C SER A 113 -5.93 7.65 7.87
N ILE A 114 -5.38 7.03 6.83
CA ILE A 114 -4.04 7.31 6.26
C ILE A 114 -4.22 8.02 4.91
N TYR A 115 -5.03 9.08 4.94
CA TYR A 115 -5.36 9.91 3.80
C TYR A 115 -4.73 11.28 3.97
N LYS A 116 -3.91 11.73 3.01
CA LYS A 116 -3.39 13.10 2.97
C LYS A 116 -3.91 13.87 1.77
N ASN A 117 -4.23 15.14 1.96
CA ASN A 117 -4.61 16.02 0.86
C ASN A 117 -3.37 16.40 0.02
N VAL A 118 -3.25 15.81 -1.17
CA VAL A 118 -2.11 16.04 -2.06
C VAL A 118 -2.36 17.26 -2.96
N LYS A 119 -2.36 18.45 -2.37
CA LYS A 119 -2.38 19.71 -3.17
C LYS A 119 -1.05 19.95 -3.91
N HIS A 120 0.05 19.41 -3.38
CA HIS A 120 1.38 19.56 -3.96
C HIS A 120 1.88 18.23 -4.53
N LYS A 121 2.19 18.20 -5.83
CA LYS A 121 2.51 17.00 -6.64
C LYS A 121 3.73 16.17 -6.19
N HIS A 122 4.43 16.56 -5.12
CA HIS A 122 5.73 15.98 -4.72
C HIS A 122 5.84 15.57 -3.25
N GLN A 123 4.77 15.67 -2.46
CA GLN A 123 4.83 15.23 -1.07
C GLN A 123 4.57 13.73 -0.97
N THR A 124 5.64 12.98 -0.70
CA THR A 124 5.66 11.52 -0.60
C THR A 124 5.60 11.08 0.87
N ILE A 125 4.59 10.31 1.24
CA ILE A 125 4.57 9.59 2.53
C ILE A 125 5.03 8.15 2.31
N THR A 126 5.87 7.64 3.21
CA THR A 126 6.15 6.22 3.36
C THR A 126 5.39 5.68 4.55
N VAL A 127 4.63 4.62 4.34
CA VAL A 127 3.88 3.93 5.41
C VAL A 127 4.45 2.53 5.58
N THR A 128 4.92 2.23 6.79
CA THR A 128 5.40 0.90 7.16
C THR A 128 4.53 0.37 8.28
N ILE A 129 3.90 -0.79 8.06
CA ILE A 129 3.18 -1.53 9.10
C ILE A 129 3.86 -2.88 9.27
N ALA A 130 4.26 -3.21 10.49
CA ALA A 130 5.03 -4.41 10.77
C ALA A 130 4.50 -5.17 11.99
N ASN A 131 4.53 -6.51 11.95
CA ASN A 131 4.16 -7.39 13.06
C ASN A 131 2.82 -7.00 13.71
N SER A 132 1.79 -6.81 12.88
CA SER A 132 0.52 -6.25 13.34
C SER A 132 -0.68 -6.98 12.76
N ASN A 133 -1.83 -6.91 13.44
CA ASN A 133 -3.08 -7.46 12.92
C ASN A 133 -4.06 -6.33 12.58
N ILE A 134 -4.65 -6.41 11.39
CA ILE A 134 -5.65 -5.47 10.90
C ILE A 134 -6.90 -6.27 10.58
N HIS A 135 -8.00 -6.01 11.29
CA HIS A 135 -9.26 -6.69 10.97
C HIS A 135 -9.77 -6.26 9.57
N ARG A 136 -9.73 -4.96 9.27
CA ARG A 136 -10.19 -4.43 7.99
C ARG A 136 -9.31 -3.25 7.55
N VAL A 137 -8.91 -3.25 6.30
CA VAL A 137 -8.46 -2.05 5.60
C VAL A 137 -9.67 -1.47 4.89
N PRO A 138 -10.29 -0.39 5.41
CA PRO A 138 -11.51 0.14 4.84
C PRO A 138 -11.26 0.97 3.57
N SER A 139 -12.33 1.41 2.93
CA SER A 139 -12.29 2.20 1.69
C SER A 139 -11.47 3.47 1.91
N PHE A 140 -10.69 3.87 0.91
CA PHE A 140 -9.95 5.13 0.90
C PHE A 140 -8.97 5.33 2.08
N SER A 141 -8.60 4.25 2.78
CA SER A 141 -7.66 4.29 3.90
C SER A 141 -6.34 4.95 3.51
N PHE A 142 -5.92 4.77 2.26
CA PHE A 142 -4.57 5.00 1.83
C PHE A 142 -4.55 5.91 0.61
N LYS A 143 -4.29 7.21 0.81
CA LYS A 143 -4.14 8.19 -0.29
C LYS A 143 -3.00 9.17 -0.03
N GLY A 144 -2.27 9.51 -1.09
CA GLY A 144 -1.12 10.40 -1.02
C GLY A 144 0.17 9.72 -0.53
N MET A 145 0.19 8.40 -0.55
CA MET A 145 1.38 7.62 -0.24
C MET A 145 2.24 7.41 -1.48
N SER A 146 3.55 7.41 -1.25
CA SER A 146 4.56 7.03 -2.23
C SER A 146 5.06 5.61 -2.03
N MET A 147 5.00 5.08 -0.81
CA MET A 147 5.45 3.72 -0.53
C MET A 147 4.59 3.14 0.58
N LEU A 148 4.18 1.90 0.39
CA LEU A 148 3.54 1.07 1.41
C LEU A 148 4.35 -0.19 1.57
N GLN A 149 4.73 -0.48 2.81
CA GLN A 149 5.38 -1.72 3.17
C GLN A 149 4.64 -2.37 4.33
N LEU A 150 4.14 -3.59 4.08
CA LEU A 150 3.50 -4.44 5.08
C LEU A 150 4.45 -5.62 5.35
N VAL A 151 4.85 -5.81 6.60
CA VAL A 151 5.82 -6.84 7.01
C VAL A 151 5.22 -7.69 8.12
N ASN A 152 5.03 -8.99 7.89
CA ASN A 152 4.46 -9.87 8.90
C ASN A 152 3.13 -9.32 9.45
N VAL A 153 2.22 -8.95 8.55
CA VAL A 153 0.90 -8.39 8.89
C VAL A 153 -0.17 -9.43 8.57
N THR A 154 -1.14 -9.60 9.46
CA THR A 154 -2.36 -10.36 9.17
C THR A 154 -3.52 -9.40 8.90
N ILE A 155 -4.16 -9.55 7.74
CA ILE A 155 -5.30 -8.73 7.33
C ILE A 155 -6.50 -9.65 7.07
N ASN A 156 -7.61 -9.44 7.76
CA ASN A 156 -8.80 -10.24 7.48
C ASN A 156 -9.51 -9.77 6.19
N HIS A 157 -9.76 -8.47 6.04
CA HIS A 157 -10.38 -7.92 4.82
C HIS A 157 -9.69 -6.68 4.28
N ILE A 158 -9.50 -6.62 2.96
CA ILE A 158 -9.23 -5.37 2.23
C ILE A 158 -10.50 -5.00 1.47
N SER A 159 -11.12 -3.89 1.86
CA SER A 159 -12.36 -3.39 1.28
C SER A 159 -12.17 -2.85 -0.15
N PRO A 160 -13.24 -2.73 -0.94
CA PRO A 160 -13.20 -2.01 -2.21
C PRO A 160 -12.62 -0.60 -2.04
N PHE A 161 -11.82 -0.16 -3.01
CA PHE A 161 -11.21 1.18 -3.03
C PHE A 161 -10.31 1.51 -1.82
N ALA A 162 -9.92 0.51 -1.01
CA ALA A 162 -8.94 0.68 0.06
C ALA A 162 -7.69 1.44 -0.42
N PHE A 163 -7.23 1.09 -1.62
CA PHE A 163 -6.16 1.76 -2.35
C PHE A 163 -6.73 2.26 -3.68
N ASN A 164 -7.20 3.51 -3.71
CA ASN A 164 -7.85 4.08 -4.89
C ASN A 164 -7.17 5.36 -5.37
N SER A 165 -6.98 5.47 -6.69
CA SER A 165 -6.45 6.67 -7.37
C SER A 165 -5.11 7.16 -6.81
N ILE A 166 -4.27 6.25 -6.34
CA ILE A 166 -2.90 6.57 -5.90
C ILE A 166 -2.04 6.68 -7.16
N THR A 167 -1.66 7.91 -7.49
CA THR A 167 -0.78 8.22 -8.61
C THR A 167 0.66 8.34 -8.11
N ASN A 168 1.61 7.78 -8.87
CA ASN A 168 3.06 7.88 -8.59
C ASN A 168 3.54 7.21 -7.29
N MET A 169 3.05 6.02 -7.00
CA MET A 169 3.60 5.21 -5.92
C MET A 169 4.95 4.59 -6.36
N ASN A 170 6.01 4.74 -5.57
CA ASN A 170 7.27 4.05 -5.80
C ASN A 170 7.09 2.53 -5.65
N SER A 171 6.51 2.07 -4.55
CA SER A 171 6.35 0.63 -4.35
C SER A 171 5.20 0.26 -3.41
N ILE A 172 4.51 -0.82 -3.75
CA ILE A 172 3.64 -1.56 -2.84
C ILE A 172 4.35 -2.87 -2.52
N ARG A 173 4.62 -3.10 -1.24
CA ARG A 173 5.37 -4.27 -0.77
C ARG A 173 4.62 -5.02 0.31
N PHE A 174 4.44 -6.30 0.09
CA PHE A 174 3.94 -7.26 1.06
C PHE A 174 5.07 -8.26 1.36
N PHE A 175 5.47 -8.36 2.61
CA PHE A 175 6.46 -9.31 3.11
C PHE A 175 5.82 -10.12 4.22
N ALA A 176 5.89 -11.45 4.13
CA ALA A 176 5.34 -12.36 5.14
C ALA A 176 3.87 -12.04 5.52
N THR A 177 3.08 -11.50 4.59
CA THR A 177 1.74 -10.96 4.88
C THR A 177 0.68 -12.01 4.59
N LYS A 178 -0.26 -12.19 5.52
CA LYS A 178 -1.46 -13.02 5.32
C LYS A 178 -2.67 -12.13 5.07
N VAL A 179 -3.40 -12.36 3.99
CA VAL A 179 -4.67 -11.66 3.71
C VAL A 179 -5.78 -12.67 3.44
N ASN A 180 -6.81 -12.67 4.26
CA ASN A 180 -7.92 -13.62 4.09
C ASN A 180 -8.78 -13.27 2.87
N HIS A 181 -9.17 -11.99 2.72
CA HIS A 181 -10.03 -11.58 1.63
C HIS A 181 -9.62 -10.23 1.01
N ILE A 182 -9.26 -10.25 -0.27
CA ILE A 182 -9.11 -9.04 -1.09
C ILE A 182 -10.40 -8.89 -1.90
N LYS A 183 -11.20 -7.87 -1.57
CA LYS A 183 -12.48 -7.61 -2.24
C LYS A 183 -12.26 -7.01 -3.63
N SER A 184 -13.31 -7.05 -4.45
CA SER A 184 -13.32 -6.42 -5.78
C SER A 184 -12.92 -4.95 -5.67
N GLN A 185 -12.08 -4.48 -6.60
CA GLN A 185 -11.62 -3.10 -6.68
C GLN A 185 -10.83 -2.59 -5.46
N ALA A 186 -10.32 -3.48 -4.60
CA ALA A 186 -9.47 -3.12 -3.46
C ALA A 186 -8.28 -2.25 -3.89
N PHE A 187 -7.64 -2.61 -5.00
CA PHE A 187 -6.55 -1.86 -5.64
C PHE A 187 -7.04 -1.35 -6.99
N ARG A 188 -7.60 -0.13 -7.02
CA ARG A 188 -8.19 0.43 -8.24
C ARG A 188 -7.48 1.69 -8.71
N LYS A 189 -7.19 1.76 -10.02
CA LYS A 189 -6.60 2.95 -10.67
C LYS A 189 -5.33 3.41 -9.94
N ILE A 190 -4.45 2.48 -9.61
CA ILE A 190 -3.17 2.76 -8.96
C ILE A 190 -2.08 2.75 -10.03
N THR A 191 -1.11 3.65 -9.89
CA THR A 191 0.13 3.61 -10.67
C THR A 191 1.31 3.47 -9.72
N THR A 192 2.03 2.35 -9.82
CA THR A 192 3.23 2.07 -9.03
C THR A 192 4.45 1.72 -9.89
N GLN A 193 5.68 1.94 -9.40
CA GLN A 193 6.88 1.40 -10.07
C GLN A 193 7.02 -0.10 -9.82
N HIS A 194 6.83 -0.53 -8.58
CA HIS A 194 7.06 -1.92 -8.17
C HIS A 194 5.92 -2.47 -7.31
N LEU A 195 5.43 -3.65 -7.68
CA LEU A 195 4.56 -4.49 -6.84
C LEU A 195 5.36 -5.71 -6.40
N ILE A 196 5.58 -5.84 -5.10
CA ILE A 196 6.39 -6.93 -4.53
C ILE A 196 5.53 -7.70 -3.52
N MET A 197 5.41 -9.00 -3.72
CA MET A 197 4.76 -9.94 -2.81
C MET A 197 5.77 -11.05 -2.50
N ASN A 198 6.24 -11.11 -1.27
CA ASN A 198 7.25 -12.08 -0.83
C ASN A 198 6.78 -12.78 0.44
N GLY A 199 6.76 -14.12 0.45
CA GLY A 199 6.34 -14.87 1.64
C GLY A 199 4.86 -14.71 1.98
N CYS A 200 4.01 -14.33 1.02
CA CYS A 200 2.62 -13.96 1.32
C CYS A 200 1.65 -15.13 1.25
N ASN A 201 0.56 -15.06 2.00
CA ASN A 201 -0.55 -16.01 1.90
C ASN A 201 -1.86 -15.25 1.63
N PHE A 202 -2.38 -15.39 0.41
CA PHE A 202 -3.62 -14.78 -0.03
C PHE A 202 -4.71 -15.85 -0.14
N ASN A 203 -5.67 -15.85 0.78
CA ASN A 203 -6.71 -16.89 0.79
C ASN A 203 -7.75 -16.67 -0.31
N SER A 204 -8.33 -15.47 -0.44
CA SER A 204 -9.34 -15.18 -1.46
C SER A 204 -9.06 -13.86 -2.17
N VAL A 205 -8.80 -13.92 -3.48
CA VAL A 205 -8.62 -12.76 -4.35
C VAL A 205 -9.81 -12.65 -5.30
N ALA A 206 -10.68 -11.67 -5.05
CA ALA A 206 -11.91 -11.49 -5.82
C ALA A 206 -11.67 -11.01 -7.26
N THR A 207 -12.70 -11.12 -8.09
CA THR A 207 -12.73 -10.53 -9.44
C THR A 207 -12.42 -9.04 -9.35
N LYS A 208 -11.58 -8.51 -10.25
CA LYS A 208 -11.18 -7.10 -10.29
C LYS A 208 -10.52 -6.59 -8.99
N ALA A 209 -9.99 -7.47 -8.13
CA ALA A 209 -9.30 -7.08 -6.90
C ALA A 209 -8.17 -6.07 -7.17
N PHE A 210 -7.35 -6.34 -8.20
CA PHE A 210 -6.35 -5.43 -8.74
C PHE A 210 -6.83 -4.92 -10.10
N SER A 211 -7.58 -3.81 -10.12
CA SER A 211 -8.23 -3.28 -11.31
C SER A 211 -7.58 -2.00 -11.82
N ASN A 212 -7.09 -2.02 -13.05
CA ASN A 212 -6.34 -0.89 -13.63
C ASN A 212 -5.14 -0.50 -12.75
N LEU A 213 -4.41 -1.51 -12.28
CA LEU A 213 -3.16 -1.35 -11.55
C LEU A 213 -2.00 -1.29 -12.57
N TYR A 214 -1.39 -0.13 -12.76
CA TYR A 214 -0.23 0.04 -13.61
C TYR A 214 1.05 -0.18 -12.80
N VAL A 215 1.85 -1.18 -13.19
CA VAL A 215 3.12 -1.50 -12.51
C VAL A 215 4.28 -1.19 -13.46
N LYS A 216 4.75 0.06 -13.48
CA LYS A 216 5.66 0.60 -14.51
C LYS A 216 6.92 -0.24 -14.74
N GLN A 217 7.50 -0.80 -13.68
CA GLN A 217 8.70 -1.62 -13.76
C GLN A 217 8.37 -3.08 -13.47
N ASN A 218 8.32 -3.47 -12.20
CA ASN A 218 8.43 -4.88 -11.84
C ASN A 218 7.27 -5.33 -10.97
N MET A 219 6.64 -6.43 -11.38
CA MET A 219 5.76 -7.25 -10.55
C MET A 219 6.51 -8.52 -10.14
N PHE A 220 6.81 -8.64 -8.84
CA PHE A 220 7.50 -9.79 -8.28
C PHE A 220 6.61 -10.52 -7.27
N VAL A 221 6.47 -11.83 -7.49
CA VAL A 221 5.80 -12.76 -6.58
C VAL A 221 6.81 -13.84 -6.21
N MET A 222 7.11 -13.98 -4.94
CA MET A 222 8.17 -14.86 -4.43
C MET A 222 7.66 -15.59 -3.19
N TYR A 223 7.93 -16.90 -3.06
CA TYR A 223 7.61 -17.65 -1.83
C TYR A 223 6.16 -17.50 -1.35
N SER A 224 5.21 -17.34 -2.27
CA SER A 224 3.84 -16.92 -1.95
C SER A 224 2.81 -17.98 -2.31
N ASN A 225 1.72 -18.02 -1.53
CA ASN A 225 0.62 -18.96 -1.69
C ASN A 225 -0.67 -18.19 -2.01
N PHE A 226 -1.38 -18.63 -3.03
CA PHE A 226 -2.68 -18.10 -3.42
C PHE A 226 -3.71 -19.22 -3.39
N SER A 227 -4.69 -19.13 -2.48
CA SER A 227 -5.65 -20.23 -2.29
C SER A 227 -6.79 -20.19 -3.29
N ASN A 228 -7.51 -19.07 -3.41
CA ASN A 228 -8.58 -18.89 -4.39
C ASN A 228 -8.41 -17.56 -5.14
N VAL A 229 -8.22 -17.64 -6.46
CA VAL A 229 -8.05 -16.46 -7.32
C VAL A 229 -9.12 -16.48 -8.40
N LYS A 230 -10.02 -15.51 -8.35
CA LYS A 230 -11.15 -15.39 -9.28
C LYS A 230 -10.70 -14.86 -10.66
N ARG A 231 -11.59 -14.98 -11.64
CA ARG A 231 -11.39 -14.46 -13.01
C ARG A 231 -11.12 -12.95 -12.96
N ASN A 232 -10.21 -12.46 -13.80
CA ASN A 232 -9.81 -11.05 -13.85
C ASN A 232 -9.43 -10.47 -12.48
N ALA A 233 -8.93 -11.29 -11.55
CA ALA A 233 -8.44 -10.80 -10.26
C ALA A 233 -7.28 -9.81 -10.44
N PHE A 234 -6.39 -10.08 -11.39
CA PHE A 234 -5.27 -9.23 -11.76
C PHE A 234 -5.52 -8.62 -13.14
N MET A 235 -5.98 -7.37 -13.16
CA MET A 235 -6.07 -6.54 -14.37
C MET A 235 -4.98 -5.49 -14.33
N ILE A 236 -3.83 -5.83 -14.90
CA ILE A 236 -2.61 -5.01 -14.90
C ILE A 236 -2.36 -4.56 -16.34
N PRO A 237 -2.78 -3.35 -16.73
CA PRO A 237 -2.74 -2.92 -18.13
C PRO A 237 -1.32 -2.80 -18.69
N TYR A 238 -0.31 -2.71 -17.81
CA TYR A 238 1.09 -2.74 -18.20
C TYR A 238 2.00 -3.09 -17.03
N THR A 239 2.99 -3.95 -17.27
CA THR A 239 4.22 -4.05 -16.48
C THR A 239 5.44 -4.41 -17.32
N LYS A 240 6.60 -3.81 -17.04
CA LYS A 240 7.82 -4.12 -17.80
C LYS A 240 8.23 -5.57 -17.58
N GLN A 241 8.23 -6.03 -16.34
CA GLN A 241 8.62 -7.39 -15.98
C GLN A 241 7.68 -8.01 -14.95
N MET A 242 7.23 -9.23 -15.25
CA MET A 242 6.46 -10.08 -14.34
C MET A 242 7.26 -11.34 -14.01
N ASN A 243 7.75 -11.46 -12.78
CA ASN A 243 8.40 -12.69 -12.31
C ASN A 243 7.61 -13.32 -11.16
N ILE A 244 7.34 -14.60 -11.29
CA ILE A 244 6.76 -15.42 -10.23
C ILE A 244 7.75 -16.55 -9.92
N THR A 245 8.18 -16.65 -8.67
CA THR A 245 9.16 -17.66 -8.25
C THR A 245 8.75 -18.36 -6.96
N ASN A 246 9.05 -19.65 -6.85
CA ASN A 246 8.88 -20.44 -5.63
C ASN A 246 7.47 -20.27 -5.02
N SER A 247 6.41 -20.31 -5.83
CA SER A 247 5.07 -19.91 -5.41
C SER A 247 4.02 -20.94 -5.80
N ASN A 248 2.93 -20.98 -5.03
CA ASN A 248 1.85 -21.94 -5.23
C ASN A 248 0.51 -21.24 -5.49
N PHE A 249 -0.24 -21.76 -6.46
CA PHE A 249 -1.61 -21.35 -6.76
C PHE A 249 -2.51 -22.57 -6.61
N HIS A 250 -3.43 -22.55 -5.65
CA HIS A 250 -4.31 -23.69 -5.38
C HIS A 250 -5.51 -23.73 -6.32
N ASP A 251 -6.45 -22.79 -6.24
CA ASP A 251 -7.63 -22.69 -7.14
C ASP A 251 -7.60 -21.38 -7.93
N LEU A 252 -7.24 -21.48 -9.21
CA LEU A 252 -7.03 -20.35 -10.10
C LEU A 252 -8.04 -20.40 -11.25
N LYS A 253 -9.02 -19.48 -11.22
CA LYS A 253 -10.11 -19.44 -12.22
C LYS A 253 -9.62 -18.96 -13.59
N ASN A 254 -10.42 -19.22 -14.63
CA ASN A 254 -10.08 -18.92 -16.01
C ASN A 254 -9.86 -17.42 -16.23
N GLY A 255 -8.80 -17.05 -16.96
CA GLY A 255 -8.43 -15.65 -17.18
C GLY A 255 -8.21 -14.84 -15.90
N ALA A 256 -7.73 -15.47 -14.82
CA ALA A 256 -7.38 -14.78 -13.57
C ALA A 256 -6.37 -13.63 -13.79
N PHE A 257 -5.45 -13.83 -14.74
CA PHE A 257 -4.49 -12.83 -15.18
C PHE A 257 -4.93 -12.18 -16.49
N ASN A 258 -5.18 -10.89 -16.46
CA ASN A 258 -5.33 -10.02 -17.62
C ASN A 258 -4.20 -8.98 -17.54
N ILE A 259 -3.06 -9.31 -18.14
CA ILE A 259 -1.81 -8.61 -17.91
C ILE A 259 -1.13 -8.33 -19.26
N GLN A 260 -0.75 -7.07 -19.49
CA GLN A 260 0.19 -6.76 -20.57
C GLN A 260 1.60 -6.65 -19.99
N THR A 261 2.56 -7.42 -20.49
CA THR A 261 3.94 -7.37 -19.98
C THR A 261 5.02 -7.56 -21.05
N ALA A 262 6.13 -6.83 -20.92
CA ALA A 262 7.25 -6.96 -21.86
C ALA A 262 8.14 -8.18 -21.57
N SER A 263 8.08 -8.74 -20.37
CA SER A 263 8.86 -9.92 -19.97
C SER A 263 8.10 -10.71 -18.92
N ILE A 264 7.96 -12.02 -19.12
CA ILE A 264 7.33 -12.91 -18.14
C ILE A 264 8.17 -14.16 -17.88
N SER A 265 8.37 -14.45 -16.60
CA SER A 265 9.09 -15.65 -16.14
C SER A 265 8.40 -16.27 -14.92
N LEU A 266 8.07 -17.56 -15.02
CA LEU A 266 7.58 -18.37 -13.92
C LEU A 266 8.62 -19.45 -13.62
N ARG A 267 9.18 -19.44 -12.41
CA ARG A 267 10.20 -20.41 -11.98
C ARG A 267 9.79 -21.12 -10.69
N ASN A 268 9.83 -22.45 -10.66
CA ASN A 268 9.42 -23.22 -9.47
C ASN A 268 8.01 -22.80 -9.01
N VAL A 269 7.03 -22.95 -9.90
CA VAL A 269 5.64 -22.57 -9.64
C VAL A 269 4.74 -23.80 -9.73
N HIS A 270 3.92 -24.00 -8.70
CA HIS A 270 2.99 -25.12 -8.67
C HIS A 270 1.54 -24.61 -8.76
N PHE A 271 0.83 -25.11 -9.76
CA PHE A 271 -0.61 -24.88 -9.97
C PHE A 271 -1.36 -26.15 -9.58
N SER A 272 -2.06 -26.14 -8.44
CA SER A 272 -2.84 -27.30 -8.00
C SER A 272 -4.05 -27.51 -8.92
N LYS A 273 -4.91 -26.49 -9.04
CA LYS A 273 -6.09 -26.43 -9.89
C LYS A 273 -6.11 -25.09 -10.65
N ALA A 274 -5.60 -25.09 -11.86
CA ALA A 274 -5.70 -23.95 -12.77
C ALA A 274 -6.75 -24.24 -13.84
N ASN A 275 -7.73 -23.35 -14.04
CA ASN A 275 -8.76 -23.55 -15.06
C ASN A 275 -8.23 -23.29 -16.49
N ALA A 276 -8.98 -23.75 -17.49
CA ALA A 276 -8.68 -23.53 -18.90
C ALA A 276 -8.45 -22.04 -19.23
N GLY A 277 -7.39 -21.75 -20.00
CA GLY A 277 -7.08 -20.39 -20.47
C GLY A 277 -6.63 -19.43 -19.37
N VAL A 278 -6.01 -19.91 -18.29
CA VAL A 278 -5.56 -19.05 -17.18
C VAL A 278 -4.56 -17.97 -17.61
N PHE A 279 -3.70 -18.27 -18.60
CA PHE A 279 -2.73 -17.34 -19.18
C PHE A 279 -3.19 -16.70 -20.49
N ALA A 280 -4.42 -16.98 -20.94
CA ALA A 280 -4.88 -16.59 -22.28
C ALA A 280 -4.93 -15.06 -22.48
N ASN A 281 -5.11 -14.31 -21.40
CA ASN A 281 -5.16 -12.84 -21.42
C ASN A 281 -3.83 -12.19 -21.01
N ILE A 282 -2.73 -12.94 -21.02
CA ILE A 282 -1.37 -12.38 -20.91
C ILE A 282 -0.85 -12.07 -22.31
N ARG A 283 -0.45 -10.83 -22.54
CA ARG A 283 0.01 -10.34 -23.86
C ARG A 283 1.22 -9.41 -23.74
N SER A 284 2.04 -9.34 -24.77
CA SER A 284 3.13 -8.37 -24.84
C SER A 284 2.66 -7.01 -25.39
N PRO A 285 3.31 -5.89 -25.00
CA PRO A 285 3.22 -4.63 -25.72
C PRO A 285 3.71 -4.77 -27.17
N ARG A 286 3.08 -4.02 -28.09
CA ARG A 286 3.59 -3.88 -29.47
C ARG A 286 4.86 -3.03 -29.49
N GLY A 287 5.72 -3.21 -30.49
CA GLY A 287 6.87 -2.34 -30.75
C GLY A 287 8.12 -2.61 -29.89
N LEU A 288 8.29 -3.82 -29.33
CA LEU A 288 9.48 -4.18 -28.53
C LEU A 288 10.72 -4.53 -29.37
N GLY A 289 10.68 -4.43 -30.70
CA GLY A 289 11.78 -4.78 -31.61
C GLY A 289 12.03 -6.29 -31.75
N GLN A 290 11.68 -7.08 -30.73
CA GLN A 290 11.74 -8.54 -30.73
C GLN A 290 10.53 -9.12 -29.98
N THR A 291 10.09 -10.32 -30.37
CA THR A 291 9.02 -11.03 -29.67
C THR A 291 9.57 -11.55 -28.33
N PRO A 292 9.05 -11.08 -27.18
CA PRO A 292 9.56 -11.51 -25.88
C PRO A 292 9.25 -12.98 -25.61
N LYS A 293 10.00 -13.59 -24.69
CA LYS A 293 9.79 -14.97 -24.27
C LYS A 293 8.71 -15.08 -23.18
N PHE A 294 7.88 -16.11 -23.28
CA PHE A 294 7.03 -16.58 -22.18
C PHE A 294 7.76 -17.75 -21.51
N SER A 295 8.47 -17.46 -20.42
CA SER A 295 9.37 -18.44 -19.81
C SER A 295 8.69 -19.23 -18.70
N LEU A 296 8.67 -20.56 -18.82
CA LEU A 296 8.27 -21.49 -17.77
C LEU A 296 9.48 -22.37 -17.42
N ASN A 297 9.88 -22.43 -16.16
CA ASN A 297 10.95 -23.30 -15.69
C ASN A 297 10.60 -23.96 -14.36
N PHE A 298 10.59 -25.30 -14.29
CA PHE A 298 10.13 -26.03 -13.10
C PHE A 298 8.70 -25.62 -12.74
N VAL A 299 7.78 -25.78 -13.68
CA VAL A 299 6.37 -25.42 -13.47
C VAL A 299 5.54 -26.68 -13.50
N THR A 300 4.72 -26.88 -12.46
CA THR A 300 3.93 -28.11 -12.31
C THR A 300 2.44 -27.78 -12.32
N PHE A 301 1.68 -28.50 -13.13
CA PHE A 301 0.21 -28.46 -13.13
C PHE A 301 -0.32 -29.79 -12.61
N SER A 302 -0.92 -29.79 -11.42
CA SER A 302 -1.46 -31.03 -10.83
C SER A 302 -2.79 -31.47 -11.44
N CYS A 303 -3.56 -30.53 -12.00
CA CYS A 303 -4.81 -30.81 -12.70
C CYS A 303 -4.73 -30.31 -14.15
N PHE A 304 -4.05 -31.06 -15.01
CA PHE A 304 -3.89 -30.70 -16.40
C PHE A 304 -4.94 -31.38 -17.30
N ASN A 305 -5.70 -30.56 -18.06
CA ASN A 305 -6.74 -31.02 -18.99
C ASN A 305 -6.47 -30.59 -20.45
N GLY A 306 -5.23 -30.24 -20.78
CA GLY A 306 -4.85 -29.77 -22.12
C GLY A 306 -5.21 -28.32 -22.44
N LYS A 307 -6.16 -27.70 -21.72
CA LYS A 307 -6.64 -26.34 -22.00
C LYS A 307 -6.12 -25.28 -21.02
N ASN A 308 -5.46 -25.70 -19.93
CA ASN A 308 -4.96 -24.78 -18.89
C ASN A 308 -3.79 -23.94 -19.40
N LEU A 309 -2.85 -24.58 -20.10
CA LEU A 309 -1.68 -23.91 -20.70
C LEU A 309 -2.01 -23.40 -22.11
N LYS A 310 -2.72 -22.27 -22.18
CA LYS A 310 -2.94 -21.52 -23.43
C LYS A 310 -2.27 -20.16 -23.32
N ILE A 311 -1.26 -19.91 -24.14
CA ILE A 311 -0.54 -18.63 -24.23
C ILE A 311 -0.75 -17.96 -25.58
N ASN A 312 -0.63 -16.63 -25.63
CA ASN A 312 -0.74 -15.86 -26.87
C ASN A 312 0.59 -15.89 -27.65
N ARG A 313 0.71 -16.83 -28.59
CA ARG A 313 1.90 -17.04 -29.43
C ARG A 313 2.20 -15.90 -30.42
N ASN A 314 1.22 -15.05 -30.72
CA ASN A 314 1.45 -13.86 -31.55
C ASN A 314 2.21 -12.77 -30.79
N SER A 315 2.19 -12.84 -29.45
CA SER A 315 2.80 -11.83 -28.58
C SER A 315 4.02 -12.35 -27.83
N PHE A 316 4.19 -13.67 -27.71
CA PHE A 316 5.33 -14.28 -27.03
C PHE A 316 5.84 -15.52 -27.75
N GLN A 317 7.17 -15.69 -27.74
CA GLN A 317 7.81 -16.95 -28.05
C GLN A 317 7.76 -17.86 -26.81
N PRO A 318 7.23 -19.09 -26.88
CA PRO A 318 7.30 -20.03 -25.75
C PRO A 318 8.75 -20.40 -25.42
N ASP A 319 9.15 -20.34 -24.15
CA ASP A 319 10.43 -20.88 -23.65
C ASP A 319 10.12 -21.76 -22.43
N PHE A 320 9.82 -23.04 -22.68
CA PHE A 320 9.35 -23.98 -21.67
C PHE A 320 10.43 -25.00 -21.35
N LYS A 321 10.82 -25.06 -20.08
CA LYS A 321 11.82 -25.98 -19.54
C LYS A 321 11.24 -26.64 -18.30
N ASN A 322 11.39 -27.95 -18.14
CA ASN A 322 10.95 -28.67 -16.93
C ASN A 322 9.49 -28.33 -16.55
N VAL A 323 8.57 -28.49 -17.51
CA VAL A 323 7.12 -28.30 -17.26
C VAL A 323 6.49 -29.66 -17.04
N TYR A 324 5.94 -29.86 -15.85
CA TYR A 324 5.39 -31.14 -15.40
C TYR A 324 3.87 -31.07 -15.37
N PHE A 325 3.22 -32.14 -15.82
CA PHE A 325 1.77 -32.26 -15.85
C PHE A 325 1.39 -33.56 -15.16
N HIS A 326 0.51 -33.48 -14.16
CA HIS A 326 -0.13 -34.66 -13.61
C HIS A 326 -1.52 -34.82 -14.24
N THR A 327 -1.90 -36.07 -14.49
CA THR A 327 -3.24 -36.41 -14.98
C THR A 327 -4.29 -36.05 -13.92
N PRO A 328 -5.51 -35.66 -14.32
CA PRO A 328 -6.53 -35.27 -13.37
C PRO A 328 -6.89 -36.44 -12.44
N ASP A 329 -6.70 -36.27 -11.13
CA ASP A 329 -7.30 -37.13 -10.11
C ASP A 329 -8.73 -36.64 -9.81
N LYS A 330 -9.55 -37.43 -9.10
CA LYS A 330 -10.92 -37.06 -8.65
C LYS A 330 -10.97 -35.70 -7.94
N LYS A 331 -9.85 -35.24 -7.36
CA LYS A 331 -9.67 -33.94 -6.70
C LYS A 331 -9.62 -32.73 -7.66
N CYS A 332 -9.60 -32.95 -8.97
CA CYS A 332 -9.60 -31.89 -9.98
C CYS A 332 -11.00 -31.31 -10.29
N GLY A 333 -12.08 -31.99 -9.82
CA GLY A 333 -13.49 -31.55 -9.89
C GLY A 333 -13.76 -30.31 -9.06
#